data_AF-A0A836UHG2-F1
#
_entry.id   AF-A0A836UHG2-F1
#
_cell.length_a   1.000
_cell.length_b   1.000
_cell.length_c   1.000
_cell.angle_alpha   90.00
_cell.angle_beta   90.00
_cell.angle_gamma   90.00
#
_symmetry.space_group_name_H-M   'P 1'
#
loop_
_entity.id
_entity.type
_entity.pdbx_description
1 polymer ?
#
loop_
_entity_poly.entity_id
_entity_poly.type
_entity_poly.pdbx_seq_one_letter_code
_entity_poly.pdbx_strand_id
1 'polypeptide(L)'
;MQMQTGEFEATNLVQTLAVTFQQGIVAAQAGEGSIEGISGKFSVVGDRWRFEGYSPEGEVFIDGELTVDATQQPMVIRGELDLSGMLSGVLFIDLSYNSSNGVFDGAITVDGVHVAVSERLCCIN
;
A
#
# COMPACT_ATOMS: atom_id res chain seq x y z
N MET A 1 -15.18 -12.76 22.66
CA MET A 1 -14.70 -13.36 21.40
C MET A 1 -14.88 -12.33 20.30
N GLN A 2 -13.86 -11.52 20.01
CA GLN A 2 -13.96 -10.41 19.04
C GLN A 2 -12.60 -10.06 18.39
N MET A 3 -11.65 -11.00 18.33
CA MET A 3 -10.31 -10.76 17.79
C MET A 3 -10.11 -11.28 16.35
N GLN A 4 -11.07 -11.99 15.75
CA GLN A 4 -10.88 -12.57 14.40
C GLN A 4 -11.22 -11.62 13.25
N THR A 5 -12.03 -10.58 13.48
CA THR A 5 -12.52 -9.71 12.40
C THR A 5 -11.43 -8.77 11.88
N GLY A 6 -10.65 -8.14 12.78
CA GLY A 6 -9.65 -7.14 12.38
C GLY A 6 -8.42 -7.70 11.65
N GLU A 7 -7.97 -8.91 11.99
CA GLU A 7 -6.80 -9.53 11.32
C GLU A 7 -7.15 -10.00 9.90
N PHE A 8 -8.38 -10.48 9.69
CA PHE A 8 -8.87 -10.86 8.36
C PHE A 8 -9.08 -9.63 7.46
N GLU A 9 -9.67 -8.56 8.00
CA GLU A 9 -9.85 -7.29 7.29
C GLU A 9 -8.51 -6.65 6.93
N ALA A 10 -7.55 -6.63 7.87
CA ALA A 10 -6.19 -6.15 7.61
C ALA A 10 -5.50 -6.98 6.52
N THR A 11 -5.62 -8.31 6.56
CA THR A 11 -5.05 -9.19 5.54
C THR A 11 -5.64 -8.92 4.15
N ASN A 12 -6.95 -8.75 4.06
CA ASN A 12 -7.62 -8.45 2.79
C ASN A 12 -7.19 -7.07 2.24
N LEU A 13 -7.06 -6.06 3.11
CA LEU A 13 -6.54 -4.75 2.73
C LEU A 13 -5.12 -4.84 2.19
N VAL A 14 -4.23 -5.60 2.84
CA VAL A 14 -2.85 -5.81 2.38
C VAL A 14 -2.84 -6.38 0.96
N GLN A 15 -3.77 -7.30 0.64
CA GLN A 15 -3.90 -7.87 -0.70
C GLN A 15 -4.37 -6.85 -1.75
N THR A 16 -5.32 -5.98 -1.40
CA THR A 16 -5.74 -4.89 -2.30
C THR A 16 -4.58 -3.92 -2.58
N LEU A 17 -3.86 -3.51 -1.54
CA LEU A 17 -2.71 -2.59 -1.64
C LEU A 17 -1.56 -3.18 -2.46
N ALA A 18 -1.44 -4.50 -2.46
CA ALA A 18 -0.41 -5.25 -3.16
C ALA A 18 -0.31 -4.86 -4.66
N VAL A 19 -1.45 -4.80 -5.34
CA VAL A 19 -1.54 -4.45 -6.76
C VAL A 19 -1.17 -2.98 -6.97
N THR A 20 -1.73 -2.08 -6.16
CA THR A 20 -1.45 -0.65 -6.23
C THR A 20 0.03 -0.36 -6.00
N PHE A 21 0.67 -1.00 -5.01
CA PHE A 21 2.09 -0.83 -4.74
C PHE A 21 2.95 -1.37 -5.87
N GLN A 22 2.61 -2.50 -6.48
CA GLN A 22 3.36 -3.01 -7.62
C GLN A 22 3.33 -2.02 -8.80
N GLN A 23 2.16 -1.47 -9.10
CA GLN A 23 2.05 -0.46 -10.17
C GLN A 23 2.75 0.85 -9.78
N GLY A 24 2.69 1.24 -8.50
CA GLY A 24 3.45 2.35 -7.94
C GLY A 24 4.96 2.17 -8.11
N ILE A 25 5.50 0.97 -7.90
CA ILE A 25 6.93 0.67 -8.11
C ILE A 25 7.32 0.92 -9.57
N VAL A 26 6.50 0.48 -10.53
CA VAL A 26 6.74 0.71 -11.95
C VAL A 26 6.74 2.21 -12.27
N ALA A 27 5.77 2.96 -11.74
CA ALA A 27 5.70 4.40 -11.89
C ALA A 27 6.87 5.13 -11.23
N ALA A 28 7.30 4.70 -10.04
CA ALA A 28 8.44 5.27 -9.31
C ALA A 28 9.75 5.08 -10.08
N GLN A 29 9.94 3.94 -10.74
CA GLN A 29 11.09 3.72 -11.62
C GLN A 29 11.06 4.60 -12.87
N ALA A 30 9.87 4.97 -13.35
CA ALA A 30 9.70 5.96 -14.41
C ALA A 30 9.84 7.41 -13.91
N GLY A 31 9.79 7.63 -12.59
CA GLY A 31 9.87 8.94 -11.93
C GLY A 31 8.54 9.68 -11.80
N GLU A 32 7.51 9.23 -12.52
CA GLU A 32 6.15 9.78 -12.49
C GLU A 32 5.10 8.75 -12.93
N GLY A 33 3.85 8.96 -12.53
CA GLY A 33 2.72 8.20 -13.03
C GLY A 33 1.43 8.42 -12.22
N SER A 34 0.30 7.97 -12.76
CA SER A 34 -0.97 8.00 -12.04
C SER A 34 -1.83 6.79 -12.38
N ILE A 35 -2.65 6.40 -11.40
CA ILE A 35 -3.59 5.28 -11.50
C ILE A 35 -4.94 5.79 -11.02
N GLU A 36 -5.93 5.73 -11.90
CA GLU A 36 -7.30 6.06 -11.57
C GLU A 36 -7.94 4.91 -10.79
N GLY A 37 -8.63 5.23 -9.71
CA GLY A 37 -9.54 4.29 -9.05
C GLY A 37 -10.92 4.32 -9.71
N ILE A 38 -11.85 3.51 -9.20
CA ILE A 38 -13.28 3.76 -9.40
C ILE A 38 -13.66 5.14 -8.83
N SER A 39 -13.01 5.53 -7.74
CA SER A 39 -13.03 6.89 -7.19
C SER A 39 -11.61 7.35 -6.87
N GLY A 40 -11.39 8.65 -6.99
CA GLY A 40 -10.11 9.29 -6.68
C GLY A 40 -8.95 8.74 -7.50
N LYS A 41 -7.72 9.05 -7.06
CA LYS A 41 -6.52 8.65 -7.79
C LYS A 41 -5.34 8.40 -6.87
N PHE A 42 -4.47 7.53 -7.34
CA PHE A 42 -3.12 7.35 -6.82
C PHE A 42 -2.13 8.00 -7.80
N SER A 43 -1.15 8.73 -7.29
CA SER A 43 -0.16 9.45 -8.11
C SER A 43 1.24 9.27 -7.55
N VAL A 44 2.22 9.10 -8.44
CA VAL A 44 3.64 9.04 -8.13
C VAL A 44 4.31 10.27 -8.71
N VAL A 45 4.98 11.04 -7.85
CA VAL A 45 5.76 12.23 -8.24
C VAL A 45 7.08 12.19 -7.48
N GLY A 46 8.16 11.83 -8.17
CA GLY A 46 9.47 11.66 -7.52
C GLY A 46 9.44 10.56 -6.45
N ASP A 47 9.82 10.91 -5.22
CA ASP A 47 9.80 10.03 -4.05
C ASP A 47 8.47 10.04 -3.29
N ARG A 48 7.42 10.68 -3.84
CA ARG A 48 6.13 10.86 -3.18
C ARG A 48 5.03 10.08 -3.89
N TRP A 49 4.34 9.26 -3.12
CA TRP A 49 3.23 8.42 -3.53
C TRP A 49 1.99 8.91 -2.84
N ARG A 50 1.11 9.58 -3.58
CA ARG A 50 -0.03 10.29 -3.03
C ARG A 50 -1.34 9.60 -3.38
N PHE A 51 -2.17 9.43 -2.37
CA PHE A 51 -3.52 8.90 -2.47
C PHE A 51 -4.50 10.05 -2.20
N GLU A 52 -5.40 10.31 -3.16
CA GLU A 52 -6.42 11.35 -3.05
C GLU A 52 -7.80 10.71 -3.28
N GLY A 53 -8.45 10.31 -2.18
CA GLY A 53 -9.70 9.57 -2.16
C GLY A 53 -9.66 8.29 -3.02
N TYR A 54 -8.48 7.67 -3.13
CA TYR A 54 -8.26 6.56 -4.05
C TYR A 54 -9.02 5.33 -3.59
N SER A 55 -9.83 4.79 -4.49
CA SER A 55 -10.59 3.56 -4.25
C SER A 55 -10.58 2.72 -5.52
N PRO A 56 -9.82 1.61 -5.56
CA PRO A 56 -9.79 0.73 -6.72
C PRO A 56 -11.13 0.03 -6.96
N GLU A 57 -11.82 -0.36 -5.89
CA GLU A 57 -13.07 -1.14 -5.92
C GLU A 57 -14.34 -0.34 -5.53
N GLY A 58 -14.19 0.88 -5.01
CA GLY A 58 -15.32 1.73 -4.61
C GLY A 58 -15.84 1.50 -3.19
N GLU A 59 -15.25 0.57 -2.42
CA GLU A 59 -15.69 0.21 -1.06
C GLU A 59 -14.80 0.80 0.03
N VAL A 60 -13.47 0.81 -0.18
CA VAL A 60 -12.48 1.40 0.71
C VAL A 60 -11.81 2.58 0.02
N PHE A 61 -11.72 3.71 0.70
CA PHE A 61 -11.09 4.93 0.21
C PHE A 61 -9.82 5.20 1.00
N ILE A 62 -8.76 5.55 0.29
CA ILE A 62 -7.42 5.74 0.81
C ILE A 62 -7.01 7.19 0.55
N ASP A 63 -6.62 7.87 1.61
CA ASP A 63 -6.05 9.21 1.57
C ASP A 63 -4.69 9.23 2.25
N GLY A 64 -3.80 10.13 1.83
CA GLY A 64 -2.51 10.34 2.46
C GLY A 64 -1.34 10.17 1.50
N GLU A 65 -0.15 9.96 2.07
CA GLU A 65 1.08 9.96 1.28
C GLU A 65 2.12 9.00 1.85
N LEU A 66 2.77 8.27 0.96
CA LEU A 66 3.96 7.48 1.25
C LEU A 66 5.20 8.17 0.67
N THR A 67 6.30 8.09 1.40
CA THR A 67 7.64 8.40 0.89
C THR A 67 8.28 7.10 0.41
N VAL A 68 8.80 7.11 -0.81
CA VAL A 68 9.43 5.97 -1.47
C VAL A 68 10.82 6.34 -1.96
N ASP A 69 11.85 5.79 -1.34
CA ASP A 69 13.22 5.95 -1.82
C ASP A 69 13.57 4.85 -2.82
N ALA A 70 13.33 5.14 -4.10
CA ALA A 70 13.66 4.27 -5.21
C ALA A 70 15.15 4.30 -5.60
N THR A 71 15.97 5.16 -4.98
CA THR A 71 17.40 5.31 -5.30
C THR A 71 18.29 4.28 -4.60
N GLN A 72 17.75 3.62 -3.57
CA GLN A 72 18.41 2.55 -2.83
C GLN A 72 17.80 1.16 -3.14
N GLN A 73 18.56 0.11 -2.83
CA GLN A 73 18.09 -1.27 -2.87
C GLN A 73 18.39 -1.97 -1.54
N PRO A 74 17.38 -2.56 -0.85
CA PRO A 74 15.95 -2.54 -1.21
C PRO A 74 15.33 -1.12 -1.13
N MET A 75 14.33 -0.84 -1.98
CA MET A 75 13.59 0.41 -1.96
C MET A 75 12.81 0.51 -0.65
N VAL A 76 12.80 1.65 0.02
CA VAL A 76 12.07 1.83 1.29
C VAL A 76 10.78 2.58 1.03
N ILE A 77 9.66 2.08 1.56
CA ILE A 77 8.31 2.63 1.42
C ILE A 77 7.75 2.87 2.82
N ARG A 78 7.49 4.13 3.16
CA ARG A 78 7.02 4.53 4.49
C ARG A 78 5.95 5.59 4.44
N GLY A 79 4.99 5.51 5.35
CA GLY A 79 4.03 6.58 5.56
C GLY A 79 2.80 6.14 6.32
N GLU A 80 1.90 7.09 6.48
CA GLU A 80 0.61 6.92 7.11
C GLU A 80 -0.46 7.21 6.07
N LEU A 81 -1.48 6.35 6.03
CA LEU A 81 -2.63 6.47 5.15
C LEU A 81 -3.90 6.40 5.98
N ASP A 82 -4.86 7.24 5.65
CA ASP A 82 -6.19 7.26 6.23
C ASP A 82 -7.11 6.37 5.39
N LEU A 83 -7.87 5.50 6.07
CA LEU A 83 -8.87 4.63 5.46
C LEU A 83 -10.27 5.11 5.83
N SER A 84 -11.17 5.08 4.85
CA SER A 84 -12.59 5.31 5.09
C SER A 84 -13.48 4.42 4.19
N GLY A 85 -14.77 4.36 4.50
CA GLY A 85 -15.74 3.52 3.78
C GLY A 85 -16.05 2.22 4.53
N MET A 86 -15.98 1.09 3.82
CA MET A 86 -16.26 -0.25 4.38
C MET A 86 -15.24 -0.65 5.46
N LEU A 87 -14.00 -0.20 5.32
CA LEU A 87 -12.96 -0.27 6.34
C LEU A 87 -12.52 1.15 6.66
N SER A 88 -12.44 1.48 7.95
CA SER A 88 -12.02 2.80 8.43
C SER A 88 -10.98 2.67 9.50
N GLY A 89 -9.96 3.51 9.48
CA GLY A 89 -8.86 3.45 10.42
C GLY A 89 -7.61 4.11 9.87
N VAL A 90 -6.51 3.96 10.60
CA VAL A 90 -5.20 4.45 10.19
C VAL A 90 -4.30 3.28 9.82
N LEU A 91 -3.66 3.41 8.67
CA LEU A 91 -2.75 2.44 8.09
C LEU A 91 -1.31 2.99 8.13
N PHE A 92 -0.44 2.33 8.87
CA PHE A 92 0.99 2.63 8.86
C PHE A 92 1.73 1.63 7.98
N ILE A 93 2.49 2.15 7.03
CA ILE A 93 3.33 1.39 6.11
C ILE A 93 4.79 1.55 6.52
N ASP A 94 5.48 0.44 6.78
CA ASP A 94 6.94 0.37 6.86
C ASP A 94 7.40 -0.89 6.12
N LEU A 95 7.62 -0.73 4.83
CA LEU A 95 7.98 -1.81 3.92
C LEU A 95 9.28 -1.51 3.19
N SER A 96 9.92 -2.57 2.74
CA SER A 96 11.00 -2.53 1.78
C SER A 96 10.66 -3.41 0.58
N TYR A 97 11.07 -2.99 -0.62
CA TYR A 97 10.88 -3.74 -1.86
C TYR A 97 12.23 -4.03 -2.51
N ASN A 98 12.56 -5.30 -2.65
CA ASN A 98 13.76 -5.73 -3.34
C ASN A 98 13.44 -6.00 -4.82
N SER A 99 13.95 -5.16 -5.72
CA SER A 99 13.67 -5.28 -7.17
C SER A 99 14.36 -6.48 -7.82
N SER A 100 15.40 -7.04 -7.18
CA SER A 100 16.14 -8.19 -7.72
C SER A 100 15.34 -9.50 -7.61
N ASN A 101 14.47 -9.62 -6.61
CA ASN A 101 13.63 -10.81 -6.39
C ASN A 101 12.12 -10.51 -6.37
N GLY A 102 11.73 -9.24 -6.41
CA GLY A 102 10.34 -8.78 -6.40
C GLY A 102 9.62 -8.99 -5.06
N VAL A 103 10.36 -9.08 -3.95
CA VAL A 103 9.82 -9.38 -2.62
C VAL A 103 9.62 -8.08 -1.83
N PHE A 104 8.50 -8.00 -1.12
CA PHE A 104 8.28 -7.03 -0.07
C PHE A 104 8.60 -7.64 1.29
N ASP A 105 9.23 -6.85 2.16
CA ASP A 105 9.57 -7.22 3.52
C ASP A 105 9.31 -6.06 4.48
N GLY A 106 8.74 -6.34 5.65
CA GLY A 106 8.45 -5.33 6.67
C GLY A 106 7.11 -5.56 7.36
N ALA A 107 6.40 -4.48 7.68
CA ALA A 107 5.11 -4.54 8.34
C ALA A 107 4.12 -3.50 7.83
N ILE A 108 2.86 -3.90 7.85
CA ILE A 108 1.71 -3.01 7.71
C ILE A 108 0.97 -3.03 9.04
N THR A 109 0.59 -1.87 9.56
CA THR A 109 -0.16 -1.76 10.82
C THR A 109 -1.50 -1.12 10.57
N VAL A 110 -2.58 -1.79 10.94
CA VAL A 110 -3.96 -1.29 10.81
C VAL A 110 -4.54 -1.12 12.21
N ASP A 111 -4.85 0.11 12.63
CA ASP A 111 -5.41 0.40 13.95
C ASP A 111 -4.67 -0.30 15.13
N GLY A 112 -3.34 -0.37 15.02
CA GLY A 112 -2.46 -1.01 16.01
C GLY A 112 -2.31 -2.54 15.87
N VAL A 113 -2.99 -3.17 14.91
CA VAL A 113 -2.78 -4.58 14.54
C VAL A 113 -1.60 -4.66 13.56
N HIS A 114 -0.53 -5.33 13.95
CA HIS A 114 0.66 -5.52 13.12
C HIS A 114 0.53 -6.77 12.24
N VAL A 115 0.64 -6.58 10.93
CA VAL A 115 0.70 -7.63 9.92
C VAL A 115 2.10 -7.65 9.32
N ALA A 116 2.85 -8.72 9.60
CA ALA A 116 4.16 -8.91 8.99
C ALA A 116 4.01 -9.27 7.52
N VAL A 117 4.79 -8.64 6.66
CA VAL A 117 4.87 -8.91 5.23
C VAL A 117 6.26 -9.41 4.93
N SER A 118 6.39 -10.60 4.34
CA SER A 118 7.66 -11.19 3.93
C SER A 118 7.43 -12.06 2.69
N GLU A 119 6.84 -11.47 1.66
CA GLU A 119 6.47 -12.19 0.46
C GLU A 119 6.40 -11.27 -0.75
N ARG A 120 6.26 -11.88 -1.93
CA ARG A 120 5.88 -11.12 -3.12
C ARG A 120 4.44 -10.69 -2.88
N LEU A 121 4.19 -9.39 -2.84
CA LEU A 121 2.83 -8.81 -2.87
C LEU A 121 2.16 -9.02 -4.25
N CYS A 122 2.45 -10.13 -4.93
CA CYS A 122 1.78 -10.53 -6.15
C CYS A 122 1.65 -12.05 -6.21
N CYS A 123 0.55 -12.48 -6.84
CA CYS A 123 0.10 -13.85 -7.06
C CYS A 123 -0.77 -14.45 -5.94
N ILE A 124 -1.98 -13.92 -5.76
CA ILE A 124 -3.13 -14.80 -5.53
C ILE A 124 -3.75 -15.04 -6.90
N ASN A 125 -3.76 -16.31 -7.32
CA ASN A 125 -4.42 -16.78 -8.55
C ASN A 125 -5.92 -16.50 -8.51
#